data_AF-C9MTY3-F1
#
_entry.id   AF-C9MTY3-F1
#
_cell.length_a   1.000
_cell.length_b   1.000
_cell.length_c   1.000
_cell.angle_alpha   90.00
_cell.angle_beta   90.00
_cell.angle_gamma   90.00
#
_symmetry.space_group_name_H-M   'P 1'
#
loop_
_entity.id
_entity.type
_entity.pdbx_description
1 polymer ?
#
loop_
_entity_poly.entity_id
_entity_poly.type
_entity_poly.pdbx_seq_one_letter_code
_entity_poly.pdbx_strand_id
1 'polypeptide(L)' 'MGEILRRLCEYKGVEIIEGHLMKDHVHMLVSIPPKISVSSFMGYLKGKVH' A
#
# COMPACT_ATOMS: atom_id res chain seq x y z
N MET A 1 1.81 -10.65 -6.03
CA MET A 1 1.04 -9.62 -5.30
C MET A 1 1.88 -8.86 -4.28
N GLY A 2 2.54 -9.54 -3.32
CA GLY A 2 3.36 -8.86 -2.30
C GLY A 2 4.45 -7.94 -2.86
N GLU A 3 5.20 -8.38 -3.87
CA GLU A 3 6.25 -7.53 -4.51
C GLU A 3 5.69 -6.29 -5.21
N ILE A 4 4.53 -6.39 -5.86
CA ILE A 4 3.89 -5.27 -6.54
C ILE A 4 3.47 -4.23 -5.51
N LEU A 5 2.78 -4.64 -4.45
CA LEU A 5 2.38 -3.74 -3.35
C LEU A 5 3.59 -3.05 -2.73
N ARG A 6 4.67 -3.79 -2.50
CA ARG A 6 5.91 -3.26 -1.94
C ARG A 6 6.54 -2.19 -2.84
N ARG A 7 6.64 -2.44 -4.15
CA ARG A 7 7.11 -1.45 -5.13
C ARG A 7 6.21 -0.21 -5.21
N LEU A 8 4.90 -0.40 -5.19
CA LEU A 8 3.94 0.71 -5.21
C LEU A 8 4.07 1.61 -3.97
N CYS A 9 4.27 1.01 -2.78
CA CYS A 9 4.55 1.74 -1.56
C CYS A 9 5.88 2.52 -1.66
N GLU A 10 6.95 1.88 -2.14
CA GLU A 10 8.26 2.52 -2.36
C GLU A 10 8.17 3.73 -3.31
N TYR A 11 7.45 3.61 -4.42
CA TYR A 11 7.24 4.72 -5.37
C TYR A 11 6.51 5.93 -4.78
N LYS A 12 5.75 5.75 -3.70
CA LYS A 12 5.07 6.83 -2.98
C LYS A 12 5.80 7.26 -1.72
N GLY A 13 6.96 6.65 -1.42
CA GLY A 13 7.68 6.88 -0.16
C GLY A 13 6.86 6.46 1.06
N VAL A 14 5.97 5.46 0.89
CA VAL A 14 5.20 4.86 1.97
C VAL A 14 5.99 3.65 2.49
N GLU A 15 6.24 3.63 3.79
CA GLU A 15 6.94 2.54 4.44
C GLU A 15 5.95 1.47 4.90
N ILE A 16 6.26 0.20 4.65
CA ILE A 16 5.48 -0.93 5.14
C ILE A 16 6.07 -1.38 6.47
N ILE A 17 5.28 -1.30 7.53
CA ILE A 17 5.66 -1.73 8.88
C ILE A 17 5.30 -3.21 9.06
N GLU A 18 4.07 -3.60 8.67
CA GLU A 18 3.59 -4.99 8.69
C GLU A 18 2.66 -5.27 7.51
N GLY A 19 2.58 -6.53 7.08
CA GLY A 19 1.72 -6.93 5.96
C GLY A 19 1.34 -8.41 6.01
N HIS A 20 0.03 -8.70 6.01
CA HIS A 20 -0.54 -10.03 6.01
C HIS A 20 -1.45 -10.22 4.79
N LEU A 21 -1.11 -11.19 3.94
CA LEU A 21 -2.00 -11.62 2.86
C LEU A 21 -2.87 -12.77 3.35
N MET A 22 -4.19 -12.57 3.31
CA MET A 22 -5.18 -13.62 3.47
C MET A 22 -5.78 -13.97 2.10
N LYS A 23 -6.56 -15.05 2.03
CA LYS A 23 -7.12 -15.54 0.76
C LYS A 23 -8.10 -14.56 0.11
N ASP A 24 -8.78 -13.77 0.92
CA ASP A 24 -9.88 -12.89 0.56
C ASP A 24 -9.56 -11.40 0.76
N HIS A 25 -8.58 -11.07 1.59
CA HIS A 25 -8.18 -9.68 1.85
C HIS A 25 -6.71 -9.56 2.27
N VAL A 26 -6.23 -8.32 2.34
CA VAL A 26 -4.86 -7.97 2.74
C VAL A 26 -4.93 -6.96 3.88
N HIS A 27 -4.22 -7.23 4.98
CA HIS A 27 -3.97 -6.27 6.06
C HIS A 27 -2.57 -5.69 5.88
N MET A 28 -2.45 -4.36 5.92
CA MET A 28 -1.16 -3.67 5.86
C MET A 28 -1.13 -2.57 6.91
N LEU A 29 -0.07 -2.53 7.69
CA LEU A 29 0.30 -1.41 8.54
C LEU A 29 1.38 -0.61 7.82
N VAL A 30 1.08 0.65 7.51
CA VAL A 30 1.97 1.50 6.71
C VAL A 30 2.14 2.88 7.33
N SER A 31 3.32 3.46 7.16
CA SER A 31 3.60 4.86 7.48
C SER A 31 3.48 5.70 6.20
N ILE A 32 2.51 6.61 6.17
CA ILE A 32 2.23 7.46 5.00
C ILE A 32 2.77 8.87 5.28
N PRO A 33 3.56 9.47 4.36
CA PRO A 33 3.98 10.85 4.49
C PRO A 33 2.79 11.80 4.67
N PRO A 34 2.85 12.79 5.57
CA PRO A 34 1.69 13.64 5.91
C PRO A 34 1.18 14.48 4.74
N LYS A 35 2.00 14.70 3.71
CA LYS A 35 1.64 15.38 2.46
C LYS A 35 0.74 14.55 1.52
N ILE A 36 0.56 13.26 1.79
CA ILE A 36 -0.23 12.33 0.98
C ILE A 36 -1.50 11.99 1.76
N SER A 37 -2.66 12.24 1.17
CA SER A 37 -3.90 11.81 1.79
C SER A 37 -4.05 10.29 1.72
N VAL A 38 -4.59 9.70 2.79
CA VAL A 38 -4.84 8.26 2.88
C VAL A 38 -5.74 7.79 1.72
N SER A 39 -6.80 8.55 1.39
CA SER A 39 -7.72 8.22 0.31
C SER A 39 -7.03 8.21 -1.07
N SER A 40 -6.15 9.17 -1.35
CA SER A 40 -5.37 9.22 -2.59
C SER A 40 -4.43 8.02 -2.70
N PHE A 41 -3.73 7.69 -1.61
CA PHE A 41 -2.85 6.52 -1.57
C PHE A 41 -3.63 5.23 -1.80
N MET A 42 -4.77 5.04 -1.15
CA MET A 42 -5.61 3.85 -1.34
C MET A 42 -6.16 3.73 -2.77
N GLY A 43 -6.52 4.85 -3.40
CA GLY A 43 -6.94 4.88 -4.80
C GLY A 43 -5.82 4.46 -5.76
N TYR A 44 -4.61 4.98 -5.54
CA TYR A 44 -3.42 4.59 -6.30
C TYR A 44 -3.11 3.09 -6.12
N LEU A 45 -3.12 2.60 -4.88
CA LEU A 45 -2.77 1.22 -4.56
C LEU A 45 -3.76 0.24 -5.22
N LYS A 46 -5.07 0.45 -5.03
CA LYS A 46 -6.11 -0.42 -5.59
C LYS A 46 -6.17 -0.33 -7.12
N GLY A 47 -5.99 0.85 -7.69
CA GLY A 47 -6.04 1.08 -9.14
C GLY A 47 -4.86 0.52 -9.92
N LYS A 48 -3.77 0.10 -9.25
CA LYS A 48 -2.58 -0.49 -9.86
C LYS A 48 -2.41 -1.99 -9.58
N VAL A 49 -3.29 -2.54 -8.75
CA VAL A 49 -3.32 -3.96 -8.36
C VAL A 49 -4.35 -4.75 -9.19
N HIS A 50 -5.31 -4.05 -9.81
CA HIS A 50 -6.08 -4.56 -10.95
C HIS A 50 -5.23 -4.49 -12.23
#